data_AF-A0A7J4FZB8-F1
#
_entry.id   AF-A0A7J4FZB8-F1
#
_cell.length_a   1.000
_cell.length_b   1.000
_cell.length_c   1.000
_cell.angle_alpha   90.00
_cell.angle_beta   90.00
_cell.angle_gamma   90.00
#
_symmetry.space_group_name_H-M   'P 1'
#
loop_
_entity.id
_entity.type
_entity.pdbx_description
1 polymer ?
#
loop_
_entity_poly.entity_id
_entity_poly.type
_entity_poly.pdbx_seq_one_letter_code
_entity_poly.pdbx_strand_id
1 'polypeptide(L)'
;GRQGKGLRPAVMLFSCGAVGGDEETAIPAAAAIEIFHTWTLVHDDIIDQDERRRGGYAVHEEFRRRALDRGYAGEDAVRYGRSIAILAGDVQQGWAVSLVSELAERGIDPDVVLHLIRLMETDVTLTLLAGQALDVQYSKSPIESLDEDLIVGMMWRKTGVLYEFAGKAGAMIGLNTKDEGNELVHSISRFTGRCGTAFQLQDDILGVTGNVEKLGKPVGSDIREGKRTLIIYHALENADGAQKRYLSGVLGKKSASDEEVCEAVDILSELGSIDHTEALADRYVREANEYIENVPESGYKDLLLMWASYMIRRDF
;
A
#
# COMPACT_ATOMS: atom_id res chain seq x y z
N GLY A 1 17.65 -3.13 7.06
CA GLY A 1 16.62 -3.44 6.05
C GLY A 1 16.96 -2.71 4.76
N ARG A 2 16.38 -3.12 3.62
CA ARG A 2 16.51 -2.35 2.37
C ARG A 2 15.67 -1.09 2.46
N GLN A 3 16.24 0.05 2.07
CA GLN A 3 15.63 1.37 2.29
C GLN A 3 14.29 1.49 1.55
N GLY A 4 13.23 1.82 2.30
CA GLY A 4 11.95 2.25 1.73
C GLY A 4 11.95 3.76 1.50
N LYS A 5 10.95 4.27 0.78
CA LYS A 5 10.80 5.72 0.54
C LYS A 5 10.40 6.51 1.80
N GLY A 6 10.04 5.84 2.90
CA GLY A 6 9.71 6.49 4.17
C GLY A 6 8.45 7.36 4.13
N LEU A 7 7.55 7.12 3.17
CA LEU A 7 6.38 7.98 2.93
C LEU A 7 5.37 7.94 4.08
N ARG A 8 5.08 6.76 4.64
CA ARG A 8 4.13 6.61 5.76
C ARG A 8 4.65 7.26 7.06
N PRO A 9 5.92 7.04 7.46
CA PRO A 9 6.54 7.82 8.54
C PRO A 9 6.45 9.33 8.30
N ALA A 10 6.80 9.80 7.11
CA ALA A 10 6.78 11.22 6.79
C ALA A 10 5.37 11.83 6.96
N VAL A 11 4.34 11.17 6.45
CA VAL A 11 2.94 11.59 6.61
C VAL A 11 2.56 11.72 8.08
N MET A 12 2.94 10.76 8.93
CA MET A 12 2.65 10.82 10.36
C MET A 12 3.34 12.00 11.05
N LEU A 13 4.63 12.21 10.77
CA LEU A 13 5.40 13.33 11.32
C LEU A 13 4.82 14.67 10.86
N PHE A 14 4.50 14.81 9.57
CA PHE A 14 3.91 16.04 9.04
C PHE A 14 2.52 16.29 9.62
N SER A 15 1.74 15.25 9.85
CA SER A 15 0.41 15.37 10.46
C SER A 15 0.49 15.83 11.92
N CYS A 16 1.49 15.38 12.68
CA CYS A 16 1.77 15.87 14.03
C CYS A 16 2.12 17.36 14.03
N GLY A 17 3.05 17.77 13.17
CA GLY A 17 3.44 19.17 13.06
C GLY A 17 2.33 20.09 12.52
N ALA A 18 1.49 19.61 11.61
CA ALA A 18 0.42 20.39 10.99
C ALA A 18 -0.67 20.82 11.98
N VAL A 19 -0.83 20.10 13.09
CA VAL A 19 -1.75 20.45 14.19
C VAL A 19 -1.05 21.19 15.34
N GLY A 20 0.22 21.55 15.18
CA GLY A 20 1.02 22.30 16.15
C GLY A 20 1.76 21.44 17.18
N GLY A 21 1.81 20.11 17.00
CA GLY A 21 2.59 19.21 17.82
C GLY A 21 4.09 19.22 17.47
N ASP A 22 4.90 18.68 18.38
CA ASP A 22 6.32 18.39 18.13
C ASP A 22 6.46 17.03 17.43
N GLU A 23 6.93 17.01 16.18
CA GLU A 23 7.08 15.77 15.41
C GLU A 23 8.08 14.79 16.04
N GLU A 24 9.03 15.26 16.87
CA GLU A 24 9.96 14.38 17.56
C GLU A 24 9.25 13.43 18.54
N THR A 25 8.11 13.85 19.08
CA THR A 25 7.26 13.01 19.94
C THR A 25 6.64 11.86 19.15
N ALA A 26 6.39 12.04 17.85
CA ALA A 26 5.77 11.05 16.97
C ALA A 26 6.76 10.05 16.35
N ILE A 27 8.08 10.23 16.52
CA ILE A 27 9.12 9.36 15.94
C ILE A 27 8.91 7.86 16.24
N PRO A 28 8.61 7.42 17.48
CA PRO A 28 8.39 6.00 17.75
C PRO A 28 7.21 5.43 16.96
N ALA A 29 6.10 6.17 16.87
CA ALA A 29 4.94 5.76 16.07
C ALA A 29 5.24 5.78 14.57
N ALA A 30 6.05 6.74 14.10
CA ALA A 30 6.49 6.81 12.71
C ALA A 30 7.41 5.62 12.36
N ALA A 31 8.26 5.17 13.28
CA ALA A 31 9.01 3.94 13.12
C ALA A 31 8.09 2.71 13.16
N ALA A 32 7.13 2.68 14.08
CA ALA A 32 6.17 1.60 14.23
C ALA A 32 5.40 1.33 12.93
N ILE A 33 4.88 2.38 12.28
CA ILE A 33 4.10 2.23 11.05
C ILE A 33 4.93 1.72 9.86
N GLU A 34 6.23 2.05 9.78
CA GLU A 34 7.11 1.49 8.73
C GLU A 34 7.44 0.02 9.00
N ILE A 35 7.62 -0.37 10.27
CA ILE A 35 7.78 -1.77 10.65
C ILE A 35 6.49 -2.55 10.37
N PHE A 36 5.34 -1.99 10.72
CA PHE A 36 4.02 -2.56 10.43
C PHE A 36 3.82 -2.74 8.92
N HIS A 37 4.16 -1.74 8.11
CA HIS A 37 4.14 -1.88 6.65
C HIS A 37 5.13 -2.92 6.14
N THR A 38 6.32 -3.01 6.75
CA THR A 38 7.30 -4.04 6.38
C THR A 38 6.76 -5.44 6.66
N TRP A 39 6.03 -5.63 7.77
CA TRP A 39 5.34 -6.88 8.07
C TRP A 39 4.39 -7.27 6.94
N THR A 40 3.53 -6.36 6.49
CA THR A 40 2.57 -6.67 5.41
C THR A 40 3.30 -7.07 4.14
N LEU A 41 4.39 -6.39 3.77
CA LEU A 41 5.20 -6.76 2.59
C LEU A 41 5.83 -8.16 2.70
N VAL A 42 6.31 -8.55 3.88
CA VAL A 42 6.91 -9.88 4.09
C VAL A 42 5.88 -10.98 3.91
N HIS A 43 4.66 -10.78 4.42
CA HIS A 43 3.57 -11.74 4.27
C HIS A 43 2.99 -11.73 2.85
N ASP A 44 2.81 -10.56 2.23
CA ASP A 44 2.39 -10.43 0.83
C ASP A 44 3.35 -11.14 -0.12
N ASP A 45 4.68 -10.99 0.06
CA ASP A 45 5.70 -11.68 -0.74
C ASP A 45 5.49 -13.21 -0.75
N ILE A 46 5.03 -13.79 0.37
CA ILE A 46 4.74 -15.22 0.48
C ILE A 46 3.47 -15.58 -0.28
N ILE A 47 2.43 -14.76 -0.14
CA ILE A 47 1.11 -14.98 -0.76
C ILE A 47 1.23 -14.90 -2.28
N ASP A 48 1.92 -13.88 -2.78
CA ASP A 48 2.08 -13.59 -4.21
C ASP A 48 3.20 -14.44 -4.85
N GLN A 49 4.03 -15.11 -4.04
CA GLN A 49 5.21 -15.88 -4.47
C GLN A 49 6.26 -14.98 -5.15
N ASP A 50 6.41 -13.76 -4.67
CA ASP A 50 7.36 -12.77 -5.17
C ASP A 50 8.79 -13.12 -4.74
N GLU A 51 9.65 -13.55 -5.67
CA GLU A 51 11.06 -13.85 -5.33
C GLU A 51 11.90 -12.59 -5.03
N ARG A 52 11.43 -11.41 -5.47
CA ARG A 52 12.20 -10.15 -5.46
C ARG A 52 11.40 -9.02 -4.81
N ARG A 53 12.09 -8.26 -3.95
CA ARG A 53 11.57 -7.05 -3.29
C ARG A 53 12.67 -6.00 -3.14
N ARG A 54 12.42 -4.78 -3.63
CA ARG A 54 13.33 -3.62 -3.55
C ARG A 54 14.76 -3.97 -4.02
N GLY A 55 14.89 -4.58 -5.20
CA GLY A 55 16.19 -4.91 -5.83
C GLY A 55 16.95 -6.11 -5.25
N GLY A 56 16.40 -6.83 -4.27
CA GLY A 56 17.01 -8.08 -3.77
C GLY A 56 15.97 -9.18 -3.51
N TYR A 57 16.39 -10.30 -2.92
CA TYR A 57 15.48 -11.42 -2.63
C TYR A 57 14.45 -11.06 -1.55
N ALA A 58 13.20 -11.46 -1.76
CA ALA A 58 12.19 -11.48 -0.70
C ALA A 58 12.64 -12.37 0.46
N VAL A 59 12.08 -12.18 1.67
CA VAL A 59 12.55 -12.88 2.88
C VAL A 59 12.44 -14.41 2.71
N HIS A 60 11.33 -14.89 2.14
CA HIS A 60 11.13 -16.33 1.96
C HIS A 60 12.16 -16.93 0.98
N GLU A 61 12.50 -16.20 -0.08
CA GLU A 61 13.49 -16.62 -1.08
C GLU A 61 14.91 -16.57 -0.52
N GLU A 62 15.27 -15.50 0.19
CA GLU A 62 16.57 -15.37 0.85
C GLU A 62 16.82 -16.55 1.80
N PHE A 63 15.84 -16.91 2.63
CA PHE A 63 15.99 -18.03 3.57
C PHE A 63 15.89 -19.40 2.89
N ARG A 64 15.15 -19.53 1.76
CA ARG A 64 15.21 -20.73 0.92
C ARG A 64 16.62 -20.97 0.41
N ARG A 65 17.27 -19.94 -0.13
CA ARG A 65 18.66 -20.03 -0.63
C ARG A 65 19.64 -20.42 0.46
N ARG A 66 19.53 -19.79 1.64
CA ARG A 66 20.33 -20.15 2.82
C ARG A 66 20.06 -21.58 3.32
N ALA A 67 18.89 -22.15 3.06
CA ALA A 67 18.60 -23.54 3.38
C ALA A 67 19.29 -24.49 2.39
N LEU A 68 19.28 -24.16 1.09
CA LEU A 68 20.02 -24.91 0.08
C LEU A 68 21.52 -24.96 0.41
N ASP A 69 22.11 -23.83 0.85
CA ASP A 69 23.51 -23.77 1.28
C ASP A 69 23.82 -24.68 2.49
N ARG A 70 22.78 -25.05 3.27
CA ARG A 70 22.88 -25.96 4.43
C ARG A 70 22.56 -27.41 4.07
N GLY A 71 22.34 -27.72 2.79
CA GLY A 71 22.07 -29.08 2.31
C GLY A 71 20.59 -29.49 2.33
N TYR A 72 19.66 -28.55 2.55
CA TYR A 72 18.24 -28.81 2.31
C TYR A 72 17.99 -28.94 0.80
N ALA A 73 16.95 -29.67 0.41
CA ALA A 73 16.61 -29.87 -1.00
C ALA A 73 15.10 -29.77 -1.25
N GLY A 74 14.73 -29.46 -2.50
CA GLY A 74 13.34 -29.48 -2.97
C GLY A 74 12.38 -28.66 -2.09
N GLU A 75 11.24 -29.26 -1.77
CA GLU A 75 10.20 -28.63 -0.94
C GLU A 75 10.66 -28.27 0.48
N ASP A 76 11.63 -28.98 1.06
CA ASP A 76 12.08 -28.70 2.43
C ASP A 76 12.76 -27.33 2.51
N ALA A 77 13.54 -26.94 1.49
CA ALA A 77 14.14 -25.62 1.43
C ALA A 77 13.07 -24.53 1.25
N VAL A 78 12.06 -24.76 0.39
CA VAL A 78 10.94 -23.83 0.15
C VAL A 78 10.15 -23.62 1.45
N ARG A 79 9.80 -24.72 2.12
CA ARG A 79 9.07 -24.71 3.39
C ARG A 79 9.85 -23.96 4.47
N TYR A 80 11.16 -24.20 4.57
CA TYR A 80 12.02 -23.49 5.52
C TYR A 80 11.98 -21.97 5.29
N GLY A 81 12.20 -21.54 4.05
CA GLY A 81 12.14 -20.12 3.68
C GLY A 81 10.81 -19.47 4.04
N ARG A 82 9.69 -20.12 3.68
CA ARG A 82 8.34 -19.65 4.02
C ARG A 82 8.12 -19.58 5.53
N SER A 83 8.52 -20.60 6.29
CA SER A 83 8.35 -20.62 7.74
C SER A 83 9.11 -19.48 8.43
N ILE A 84 10.34 -19.18 7.99
CA ILE A 84 11.08 -18.06 8.56
C ILE A 84 10.43 -16.71 8.20
N ALA A 85 9.93 -16.55 6.97
CA ALA A 85 9.28 -15.32 6.56
C ALA A 85 7.99 -15.05 7.34
N ILE A 86 7.17 -16.08 7.61
CA ILE A 86 5.99 -15.96 8.49
C ILE A 86 6.41 -15.43 9.86
N LEU A 87 7.35 -16.12 10.51
CA LEU A 87 7.83 -15.76 11.86
C LEU A 87 8.49 -14.37 11.90
N ALA A 88 9.19 -13.97 10.83
CA ALA A 88 9.78 -12.65 10.72
C ALA A 88 8.71 -11.55 10.70
N GLY A 89 7.61 -11.78 9.97
CA GLY A 89 6.46 -10.88 9.99
C GLY A 89 5.77 -10.83 11.35
N ASP A 90 5.56 -11.98 12.01
CA ASP A 90 4.92 -12.03 13.33
C ASP A 90 5.70 -11.21 14.38
N VAL A 91 7.03 -11.28 14.34
CA VAL A 91 7.90 -10.48 15.22
C VAL A 91 7.81 -8.99 14.89
N GLN A 92 7.74 -8.62 13.61
CA GLN A 92 7.61 -7.23 13.18
C GLN A 92 6.30 -6.60 13.66
N GLN A 93 5.18 -7.33 13.65
CA GLN A 93 3.92 -6.85 14.23
C GLN A 93 4.08 -6.54 15.73
N GLY A 94 4.70 -7.45 16.49
CA GLY A 94 5.00 -7.24 17.92
C GLY A 94 5.90 -6.02 18.19
N TRP A 95 6.90 -5.80 17.34
CA TRP A 95 7.77 -4.61 17.42
C TRP A 95 7.02 -3.30 17.14
N ALA A 96 6.08 -3.29 16.19
CA ALA A 96 5.28 -2.11 15.90
C ALA A 96 4.49 -1.67 17.16
N VAL A 97 3.81 -2.61 17.84
CA VAL A 97 3.10 -2.32 19.08
C VAL A 97 4.03 -1.82 20.18
N SER A 98 5.21 -2.45 20.33
CA SER A 98 6.22 -2.02 21.30
C SER A 98 6.65 -0.57 21.06
N LEU A 99 6.90 -0.18 19.82
CA LEU A 99 7.31 1.18 19.46
C LEU A 99 6.20 2.22 19.71
N VAL A 100 4.94 1.88 19.44
CA VAL A 100 3.82 2.79 19.79
C VAL A 100 3.75 2.99 21.31
N SER A 101 4.04 1.96 22.10
CA SER A 101 4.00 2.09 23.57
C SER A 101 5.03 3.08 24.14
N GLU A 102 6.15 3.31 23.44
CA GLU A 102 7.19 4.28 23.83
C GLU A 102 6.70 5.74 23.80
N LEU A 103 5.58 6.02 23.13
CA LEU A 103 4.96 7.36 23.14
C LEU A 103 4.64 7.83 24.57
N ALA A 104 4.30 6.92 25.48
CA ALA A 104 4.01 7.25 26.88
C ALA A 104 5.24 7.81 27.61
N GLU A 105 6.44 7.37 27.21
CA GLU A 105 7.72 7.87 27.73
C GLU A 105 8.08 9.24 27.15
N ARG A 106 7.39 9.65 26.06
CA ARG A 106 7.56 10.94 25.37
C ARG A 106 6.47 11.96 25.71
N GLY A 107 5.73 11.76 26.80
CA GLY A 107 4.76 12.73 27.31
C GLY A 107 3.39 12.68 26.63
N ILE A 108 3.13 11.67 25.79
CA ILE A 108 1.79 11.40 25.26
C ILE A 108 0.95 10.74 26.36
N ASP A 109 -0.29 11.17 26.49
CA ASP A 109 -1.23 10.63 27.47
C ASP A 109 -1.38 9.10 27.24
N PRO A 110 -1.18 8.25 28.27
CA PRO A 110 -1.34 6.82 28.15
C PRO A 110 -2.68 6.37 27.54
N ASP A 111 -3.76 7.13 27.74
CA ASP A 111 -5.06 6.83 27.11
C ASP A 111 -5.01 7.01 25.58
N VAL A 112 -4.27 8.00 25.09
CA VAL A 112 -4.03 8.21 23.65
C VAL A 112 -3.20 7.07 23.09
N VAL A 113 -2.12 6.69 23.79
CA VAL A 113 -1.26 5.56 23.39
C VAL A 113 -2.06 4.26 23.30
N LEU A 114 -2.83 3.94 24.34
CA LEU A 114 -3.68 2.74 24.36
C LEU A 114 -4.75 2.78 23.26
N HIS A 115 -5.29 3.96 22.96
CA HIS A 115 -6.26 4.11 21.87
C HIS A 115 -5.61 3.90 20.50
N LEU A 116 -4.42 4.45 20.25
CA LEU A 116 -3.68 4.23 18.99
C LEU A 116 -3.31 2.76 18.79
N ILE A 117 -2.88 2.06 19.85
CA ILE A 117 -2.62 0.61 19.78
C ILE A 117 -3.90 -0.15 19.42
N ARG A 118 -5.05 0.20 20.03
CA ARG A 118 -6.34 -0.42 19.70
C ARG A 118 -6.71 -0.15 18.24
N LEU A 119 -6.69 1.11 17.79
CA LEU A 119 -6.98 1.46 16.40
C LEU A 119 -6.10 0.66 15.43
N MET A 120 -4.79 0.56 15.70
CA MET A 120 -3.86 -0.20 14.87
C MET A 120 -4.22 -1.69 14.82
N GLU A 121 -4.42 -2.34 15.97
CA GLU A 121 -4.60 -3.78 16.05
C GLU A 121 -6.03 -4.27 15.76
N THR A 122 -7.06 -3.49 16.09
CA THR A 122 -8.46 -3.89 15.91
C THR A 122 -9.09 -3.35 14.65
N ASP A 123 -8.67 -2.19 14.16
CA ASP A 123 -9.30 -1.57 12.98
C ASP A 123 -8.39 -1.66 11.77
N VAL A 124 -7.15 -1.16 11.86
CA VAL A 124 -6.21 -1.11 10.73
C VAL A 124 -5.80 -2.52 10.32
N THR A 125 -5.34 -3.35 11.25
CA THR A 125 -4.97 -4.75 10.97
C THR A 125 -6.13 -5.53 10.35
N LEU A 126 -7.33 -5.48 10.92
CA LEU A 126 -8.48 -6.20 10.37
C LEU A 126 -8.86 -5.70 8.97
N THR A 127 -8.84 -4.38 8.77
CA THR A 127 -9.15 -3.77 7.48
C THR A 127 -8.13 -4.16 6.42
N LEU A 128 -6.84 -4.12 6.76
CA LEU A 128 -5.75 -4.46 5.85
C LEU A 128 -5.78 -5.93 5.47
N LEU A 129 -5.94 -6.83 6.44
CA LEU A 129 -6.04 -8.27 6.18
C LEU A 129 -7.30 -8.61 5.35
N ALA A 130 -8.43 -7.91 5.59
CA ALA A 130 -9.60 -8.05 4.74
C ALA A 130 -9.33 -7.57 3.31
N GLY A 131 -8.61 -6.45 3.13
CA GLY A 131 -8.17 -5.97 1.83
C GLY A 131 -7.30 -6.98 1.09
N GLN A 132 -6.27 -7.52 1.76
CA GLN A 132 -5.40 -8.54 1.17
C GLN A 132 -6.16 -9.84 0.85
N ALA A 133 -7.10 -10.25 1.69
CA ALA A 133 -7.95 -11.40 1.40
C ALA A 133 -8.84 -11.18 0.16
N LEU A 134 -9.42 -9.98 0.01
CA LEU A 134 -10.20 -9.60 -1.16
C LEU A 134 -9.34 -9.58 -2.43
N ASP A 135 -8.12 -9.05 -2.38
CA ASP A 135 -7.20 -9.02 -3.52
C ASP A 135 -6.94 -10.45 -4.06
N VAL A 136 -6.66 -11.39 -3.16
CA VAL A 136 -6.47 -12.81 -3.48
C VAL A 136 -7.76 -13.41 -4.09
N GLN A 137 -8.93 -13.13 -3.50
CA GLN A 137 -10.21 -13.68 -3.98
C GLN A 137 -10.63 -13.10 -5.33
N TYR A 138 -10.45 -11.79 -5.54
CA TYR A 138 -10.81 -11.10 -6.78
C TYR A 138 -9.98 -11.61 -7.95
N SER A 139 -8.69 -11.94 -7.75
CA SER A 139 -7.85 -12.58 -8.77
C SER A 139 -8.46 -13.86 -9.36
N LYS A 140 -9.36 -14.53 -8.62
CA LYS A 140 -10.05 -15.78 -9.02
C LYS A 140 -11.53 -15.60 -9.32
N SER A 141 -12.08 -14.41 -9.12
CA SER A 141 -13.49 -14.13 -9.35
C SER A 141 -13.77 -13.81 -10.83
N PRO A 142 -14.96 -14.17 -11.34
CA PRO A 142 -15.42 -13.67 -12.63
C PRO A 142 -15.46 -12.14 -12.63
N ILE A 143 -15.11 -11.51 -13.75
CA ILE A 143 -15.06 -10.05 -13.82
C ILE A 143 -16.46 -9.45 -13.66
N GLU A 144 -17.49 -10.17 -14.13
CA GLU A 144 -18.90 -9.81 -14.07
C GLU A 144 -19.46 -9.80 -12.63
N SER A 145 -18.72 -10.35 -11.65
CA SER A 145 -19.08 -10.29 -10.23
C SER A 145 -18.42 -9.15 -9.46
N LEU A 146 -17.60 -8.35 -10.15
CA LEU A 146 -16.88 -7.22 -9.59
C LEU A 146 -17.44 -5.91 -10.17
N ASP A 147 -17.25 -4.83 -9.44
CA ASP A 147 -17.47 -3.47 -9.92
C ASP A 147 -16.32 -2.55 -9.47
N GLU A 148 -16.30 -1.33 -10.02
CA GLU A 148 -15.28 -0.33 -9.69
C GLU A 148 -15.23 -0.03 -8.18
N ASP A 149 -16.38 0.07 -7.50
CA ASP A 149 -16.46 0.39 -6.07
C ASP A 149 -15.86 -0.72 -5.21
N LEU A 150 -16.08 -2.00 -5.55
CA LEU A 150 -15.49 -3.14 -4.87
C LEU A 150 -13.96 -3.16 -5.03
N ILE A 151 -13.44 -2.90 -6.23
CA ILE A 151 -12.00 -2.88 -6.50
C ILE A 151 -11.33 -1.72 -5.76
N VAL A 152 -11.89 -0.52 -5.86
CA VAL A 152 -11.39 0.68 -5.18
C VAL A 152 -11.51 0.52 -3.66
N GLY A 153 -12.59 -0.09 -3.17
CA GLY A 153 -12.77 -0.42 -1.75
C GLY A 153 -11.71 -1.39 -1.24
N MET A 154 -11.42 -2.47 -1.99
CA MET A 154 -10.32 -3.40 -1.68
C MET A 154 -8.97 -2.67 -1.66
N MET A 155 -8.72 -1.83 -2.65
CA MET A 155 -7.48 -1.05 -2.78
C MET A 155 -7.25 -0.11 -1.59
N TRP A 156 -8.29 0.62 -1.17
CA TRP A 156 -8.24 1.43 0.04
C TRP A 156 -7.96 0.56 1.27
N ARG A 157 -8.62 -0.60 1.41
CA ARG A 157 -8.36 -1.52 2.53
C ARG A 157 -6.92 -2.01 2.57
N LYS A 158 -6.36 -2.41 1.43
CA LYS A 158 -5.00 -2.96 1.34
C LYS A 158 -3.92 -1.90 1.56
N THR A 159 -4.11 -0.69 1.00
CA THR A 159 -3.07 0.34 0.96
C THR A 159 -3.48 1.65 1.64
N GLY A 160 -4.66 2.18 1.31
CA GLY A 160 -5.13 3.49 1.75
C GLY A 160 -5.32 3.61 3.27
N VAL A 161 -5.85 2.57 3.92
CA VAL A 161 -6.15 2.57 5.37
C VAL A 161 -4.91 2.87 6.22
N LEU A 162 -3.73 2.44 5.78
CA LEU A 162 -2.50 2.67 6.54
C LEU A 162 -2.01 4.12 6.40
N TYR A 163 -2.25 4.78 5.26
CA TYR A 163 -2.02 6.23 5.13
C TYR A 163 -3.06 7.06 5.90
N GLU A 164 -4.32 6.62 5.90
CA GLU A 164 -5.38 7.21 6.72
C GLU A 164 -5.00 7.15 8.21
N PHE A 165 -4.56 5.98 8.68
CA PHE A 165 -4.05 5.81 10.04
C PHE A 165 -2.80 6.65 10.32
N ALA A 166 -1.84 6.73 9.38
CA ALA A 166 -0.65 7.57 9.53
C ALA A 166 -1.01 9.03 9.83
N GLY A 167 -1.93 9.58 9.05
CA GLY A 167 -2.42 10.94 9.21
C GLY A 167 -3.19 11.14 10.51
N LYS A 168 -4.17 10.26 10.76
CA LYS A 168 -4.98 10.27 11.99
C LYS A 168 -4.10 10.20 13.24
N ALA A 169 -3.23 9.20 13.32
CA ALA A 169 -2.35 9.00 14.47
C ALA A 169 -1.40 10.17 14.67
N GLY A 170 -0.81 10.71 13.60
CA GLY A 170 0.05 11.89 13.69
C GLY A 170 -0.69 13.09 14.30
N ALA A 171 -1.90 13.39 13.82
CA ALA A 171 -2.73 14.47 14.36
C ALA A 171 -3.13 14.22 15.83
N MET A 172 -3.48 12.99 16.19
CA MET A 172 -3.83 12.62 17.57
C MET A 172 -2.65 12.74 18.54
N ILE A 173 -1.45 12.38 18.09
CA ILE A 173 -0.20 12.57 18.84
C ILE A 173 0.06 14.07 19.04
N GLY A 174 0.00 14.86 17.98
CA GLY A 174 0.29 16.30 18.05
C GLY A 174 -0.70 17.09 18.93
N LEU A 175 -1.97 16.69 18.93
CA LEU A 175 -3.00 17.26 19.80
C LEU A 175 -3.10 16.60 21.18
N ASN A 176 -2.33 15.52 21.41
CA ASN A 176 -2.41 14.66 22.57
C ASN A 176 -3.87 14.29 22.95
N THR A 177 -4.64 13.82 21.97
CA THR A 177 -6.07 13.55 22.12
C THR A 177 -6.46 12.17 21.58
N LYS A 178 -7.44 11.53 22.22
CA LYS A 178 -8.08 10.29 21.74
C LYS A 178 -9.40 10.55 21.00
N ASP A 179 -9.78 11.82 20.85
CA ASP A 179 -11.01 12.20 20.16
C ASP A 179 -10.81 12.14 18.64
N GLU A 180 -11.23 11.03 18.04
CA GLU A 180 -11.25 10.86 16.58
C GLU A 180 -12.23 11.82 15.87
N GLY A 181 -13.19 12.39 16.61
CA GLY A 181 -14.13 13.38 16.11
C GLY A 181 -13.58 14.81 16.11
N ASN A 182 -12.37 15.02 16.64
CA ASN A 182 -11.70 16.30 16.54
C ASN A 182 -11.56 16.72 15.06
N GLU A 183 -11.92 17.97 14.77
CA GLU A 183 -12.00 18.47 13.40
C GLU A 183 -10.69 18.31 12.63
N LEU A 184 -9.54 18.63 13.24
CA LEU A 184 -8.24 18.52 12.59
C LEU A 184 -7.82 17.06 12.39
N VAL A 185 -8.11 16.18 13.35
CA VAL A 185 -7.87 14.74 13.23
C VAL A 185 -8.68 14.17 12.08
N HIS A 186 -9.97 14.52 11.99
CA HIS A 186 -10.85 14.08 10.90
C HIS A 186 -10.35 14.56 9.54
N SER A 187 -10.06 15.86 9.41
CA SER A 187 -9.56 16.48 8.19
C SER A 187 -8.30 15.82 7.67
N ILE A 188 -7.28 15.67 8.53
CA ILE A 188 -6.01 15.04 8.15
C ILE A 188 -6.22 13.57 7.80
N SER A 189 -7.01 12.83 8.59
CA SER A 189 -7.34 11.42 8.32
C SER A 189 -7.95 11.23 6.93
N ARG A 190 -8.92 12.07 6.55
CA ARG A 190 -9.59 11.98 5.24
C ARG A 190 -8.69 12.40 4.10
N PHE A 191 -7.90 13.45 4.29
CA PHE A 191 -6.88 13.88 3.33
C PHE A 191 -5.89 12.74 3.04
N THR A 192 -5.25 12.19 4.06
CA THR A 192 -4.21 11.17 3.87
C THR A 192 -4.76 9.85 3.35
N GLY A 193 -5.97 9.45 3.77
CA GLY A 193 -6.63 8.24 3.26
C GLY A 193 -6.93 8.31 1.76
N ARG A 194 -7.49 9.45 1.29
CA ARG A 194 -7.79 9.67 -0.13
C ARG A 194 -6.52 9.74 -0.99
N CYS A 195 -5.50 10.45 -0.51
CA CYS A 195 -4.19 10.45 -1.16
C CYS A 195 -3.54 9.06 -1.19
N GLY A 196 -3.77 8.24 -0.15
CA GLY A 196 -3.33 6.84 -0.11
C GLY A 196 -3.99 5.96 -1.16
N THR A 197 -5.28 6.18 -1.46
CA THR A 197 -5.97 5.51 -2.57
C THR A 197 -5.42 5.98 -3.92
N ALA A 198 -5.24 7.30 -4.12
CA ALA A 198 -4.63 7.84 -5.33
C ALA A 198 -3.22 7.30 -5.57
N PHE A 199 -2.44 7.12 -4.50
CA PHE A 199 -1.10 6.51 -4.57
C PHE A 199 -1.14 5.10 -5.15
N GLN A 200 -2.11 4.27 -4.74
CA GLN A 200 -2.20 2.90 -5.24
C GLN A 200 -2.69 2.86 -6.69
N LEU A 201 -3.62 3.74 -7.09
CA LEU A 201 -4.00 3.91 -8.49
C LEU A 201 -2.79 4.26 -9.37
N GLN A 202 -1.95 5.19 -8.91
CA GLN A 202 -0.71 5.53 -9.61
C GLN A 202 0.29 4.36 -9.63
N ASP A 203 0.42 3.60 -8.55
CA ASP A 203 1.29 2.43 -8.52
C ASP A 203 0.80 1.34 -9.51
N ASP A 204 -0.52 1.16 -9.67
CA ASP A 204 -1.10 0.25 -10.68
C ASP A 204 -0.82 0.73 -12.12
N ILE A 205 -0.94 2.03 -12.38
CA ILE A 205 -0.58 2.64 -13.68
C ILE A 205 0.90 2.41 -13.99
N LEU A 206 1.77 2.65 -13.02
CA LEU A 206 3.20 2.43 -13.15
C LEU A 206 3.53 0.94 -13.35
N GLY A 207 2.76 0.03 -12.76
CA GLY A 207 2.91 -1.42 -12.96
C GLY A 207 2.71 -1.88 -14.41
N VAL A 208 1.92 -1.14 -15.20
CA VAL A 208 1.67 -1.43 -16.62
C VAL A 208 2.46 -0.54 -17.59
N THR A 209 2.81 0.70 -17.21
CA THR A 209 3.47 1.67 -18.09
C THR A 209 4.95 1.94 -17.81
N GLY A 210 5.44 1.65 -16.60
CA GLY A 210 6.76 2.09 -16.15
C GLY A 210 7.92 1.25 -16.72
N ASN A 211 9.15 1.73 -16.54
CA ASN A 211 10.35 1.04 -17.03
C ASN A 211 10.91 0.05 -15.98
N VAL A 212 11.30 -1.17 -16.42
CA VAL A 212 11.84 -2.27 -15.58
C VAL A 212 12.91 -1.78 -14.59
N GLU A 213 13.82 -0.91 -15.04
CA GLU A 213 14.97 -0.46 -14.25
C GLU A 213 14.57 0.35 -13.01
N LYS A 214 13.43 1.05 -13.04
CA LYS A 214 13.02 1.96 -11.97
C LYS A 214 11.97 1.36 -11.03
N LEU A 215 11.17 0.41 -11.50
CA LEU A 215 10.16 -0.30 -10.70
C LEU A 215 10.75 -1.39 -9.81
N GLY A 216 11.91 -1.95 -10.18
CA GLY A 216 12.51 -3.08 -9.48
C GLY A 216 11.74 -4.41 -9.61
N LYS A 217 10.71 -4.42 -10.48
CA LYS A 217 9.97 -5.58 -10.98
C LYS A 217 9.83 -5.47 -12.52
N PRO A 218 9.66 -6.59 -13.25
CA PRO A 218 9.39 -6.55 -14.70
C PRO A 218 8.08 -5.80 -15.02
N VAL A 219 8.04 -5.06 -16.13
CA VAL A 219 6.80 -4.42 -16.62
C VAL A 219 5.71 -5.46 -16.84
N GLY A 220 4.49 -5.15 -16.42
CA GLY A 220 3.35 -6.06 -16.54
C GLY A 220 3.43 -7.27 -15.62
N SER A 221 4.17 -7.21 -14.51
CA SER A 221 4.12 -8.24 -13.46
C SER A 221 2.69 -8.46 -12.97
N ASP A 222 1.91 -7.40 -12.81
CA ASP A 222 0.51 -7.49 -12.38
C ASP A 222 -0.39 -8.23 -13.38
N ILE A 223 -0.09 -8.12 -14.69
CA ILE A 223 -0.75 -8.91 -15.74
C ILE A 223 -0.41 -10.39 -15.57
N ARG A 224 0.85 -10.74 -15.36
CA ARG A 224 1.29 -12.14 -15.15
C ARG A 224 0.79 -12.75 -13.85
N GLU A 225 0.68 -11.94 -12.80
CA GLU A 225 0.12 -12.30 -11.49
C GLU A 225 -1.41 -12.46 -11.58
N GLY A 226 -2.04 -11.81 -12.56
CA GLY A 226 -3.48 -11.90 -12.79
C GLY A 226 -4.29 -11.01 -11.85
N LYS A 227 -3.71 -9.88 -11.41
CA LYS A 227 -4.39 -8.95 -10.51
C LYS A 227 -5.59 -8.31 -11.20
N ARG A 228 -6.68 -8.15 -10.44
CA ARG A 228 -7.88 -7.42 -10.89
C ARG A 228 -7.76 -5.95 -10.50
N THR A 229 -6.78 -5.26 -11.07
CA THR A 229 -6.64 -3.82 -10.90
C THR A 229 -7.79 -3.10 -11.63
N LEU A 230 -7.99 -1.82 -11.31
CA LEU A 230 -9.02 -1.01 -11.96
C LEU A 230 -8.80 -0.93 -13.49
N ILE A 231 -7.54 -0.85 -13.92
CA ILE A 231 -7.15 -0.83 -15.34
C ILE A 231 -7.66 -2.09 -16.06
N ILE A 232 -7.46 -3.27 -15.45
CA ILE A 232 -7.90 -4.54 -16.01
C ILE A 232 -9.43 -4.65 -16.02
N TYR A 233 -10.09 -4.20 -14.95
CA TYR A 233 -11.55 -4.19 -14.89
C TYR A 233 -12.16 -3.31 -15.97
N HIS A 234 -11.74 -2.04 -16.04
CA HIS A 234 -12.22 -1.10 -17.05
C HIS A 234 -11.98 -1.63 -18.47
N ALA A 235 -10.81 -2.23 -18.74
CA ALA A 235 -10.51 -2.81 -20.04
C ALA A 235 -11.46 -3.96 -20.39
N LEU A 236 -11.70 -4.90 -19.47
CA LEU A 236 -12.54 -6.07 -19.74
C LEU A 236 -14.02 -5.74 -19.93
N GLU A 237 -14.50 -4.65 -19.32
CA GLU A 237 -15.87 -4.14 -19.50
C GLU A 237 -16.06 -3.41 -20.85
N ASN A 238 -15.01 -2.76 -21.37
CA ASN A 238 -15.08 -1.99 -22.61
C ASN A 238 -14.52 -2.72 -23.84
N ALA A 239 -13.82 -3.84 -23.65
CA ALA A 239 -13.19 -4.61 -24.71
C ALA A 239 -14.21 -5.29 -25.64
N ASP A 240 -13.89 -5.33 -26.93
CA ASP A 240 -14.62 -6.18 -27.87
C ASP A 240 -14.36 -7.69 -27.63
N GLY A 241 -15.05 -8.55 -28.39
CA GLY A 241 -14.91 -9.99 -28.21
C GLY A 241 -13.50 -10.54 -28.49
N ALA A 242 -12.71 -9.91 -29.35
CA ALA A 242 -11.34 -10.33 -29.65
C ALA A 242 -10.37 -9.85 -28.56
N GLN A 243 -10.45 -8.56 -28.19
CA GLN A 243 -9.68 -7.95 -27.11
C GLN A 243 -9.94 -8.66 -25.78
N LYS A 244 -11.21 -8.92 -25.42
CA LYS A 244 -11.57 -9.62 -24.17
C LYS A 244 -10.98 -11.03 -24.12
N ARG A 245 -11.00 -11.76 -25.24
CA ARG A 245 -10.37 -13.09 -25.34
C ARG A 245 -8.85 -13.02 -25.18
N TYR A 246 -8.20 -12.03 -25.80
CA TYR A 246 -6.77 -11.83 -25.70
C TYR A 246 -6.36 -11.50 -24.26
N LEU A 247 -6.93 -10.45 -23.68
CA LEU A 247 -6.66 -10.03 -22.30
C LEU A 247 -6.89 -11.17 -21.30
N SER A 248 -7.98 -11.92 -21.45
CA SER A 248 -8.27 -13.08 -20.58
C SER A 248 -7.30 -14.24 -20.75
N GLY A 249 -6.65 -14.37 -21.92
CA GLY A 249 -5.64 -15.40 -22.20
C GLY A 249 -4.26 -15.07 -21.66
N VAL A 250 -3.92 -13.78 -21.54
CA VAL A 250 -2.63 -13.31 -21.02
C VAL A 250 -2.68 -13.08 -19.50
N LEU A 251 -3.81 -12.60 -18.97
CA LEU A 251 -3.98 -12.30 -17.55
C LEU A 251 -3.81 -13.57 -16.68
N GLY A 252 -2.88 -13.52 -15.72
CA GLY A 252 -2.56 -14.63 -14.82
C GLY A 252 -1.68 -15.73 -15.44
N LYS A 253 -1.28 -15.58 -16.71
CA LYS A 253 -0.36 -16.50 -17.38
C LYS A 253 1.07 -16.17 -16.95
N LYS A 254 1.57 -16.84 -15.90
CA LYS A 254 2.95 -16.66 -15.40
C LYS A 254 4.04 -16.83 -16.48
N SER A 255 3.75 -17.61 -17.53
CA SER A 255 4.64 -17.84 -18.67
C SER A 255 4.40 -16.91 -19.86
N ALA A 256 3.60 -15.86 -19.71
CA ALA A 256 3.36 -14.89 -20.78
C ALA A 256 4.68 -14.23 -21.21
N SER A 257 4.93 -14.23 -22.52
CA SER A 257 6.14 -13.60 -23.08
C SER A 257 6.08 -12.08 -22.90
N ASP A 258 7.22 -11.41 -23.05
CA ASP A 258 7.26 -9.95 -22.98
C ASP A 258 6.41 -9.33 -24.12
N GLU A 259 6.38 -9.96 -25.29
CA GLU A 259 5.54 -9.53 -26.42
C GLU A 259 4.04 -9.67 -26.11
N GLU A 260 3.61 -10.78 -25.50
CA GLU A 260 2.21 -10.96 -25.09
C GLU A 260 1.78 -9.91 -24.06
N VAL A 261 2.69 -9.55 -23.15
CA VAL A 261 2.45 -8.51 -22.14
C VAL A 261 2.41 -7.12 -22.79
N CYS A 262 3.31 -6.80 -23.71
CA CYS A 262 3.30 -5.53 -24.44
C CYS A 262 1.99 -5.34 -25.22
N GLU A 263 1.56 -6.35 -25.99
CA GLU A 263 0.31 -6.29 -26.74
C GLU A 263 -0.91 -6.16 -25.82
N ALA A 264 -0.90 -6.81 -24.64
CA ALA A 264 -1.94 -6.59 -23.64
C ALA A 264 -1.95 -5.12 -23.17
N VAL A 265 -0.78 -4.53 -22.88
CA VAL A 265 -0.68 -3.11 -22.47
C VAL A 265 -1.16 -2.17 -23.57
N ASP A 266 -0.84 -2.44 -24.84
CA ASP A 266 -1.33 -1.66 -25.98
C ASP A 266 -2.87 -1.67 -26.02
N ILE A 267 -3.50 -2.84 -25.84
CA ILE A 267 -4.97 -2.96 -25.76
C ILE A 267 -5.51 -2.15 -24.56
N LEU A 268 -4.86 -2.19 -23.39
CA LEU A 268 -5.28 -1.40 -22.23
C LEU A 268 -5.24 0.11 -22.52
N SER A 269 -4.22 0.56 -23.27
CA SER A 269 -4.08 1.95 -23.71
C SER A 269 -5.13 2.34 -24.74
N GLU A 270 -5.37 1.51 -25.77
CA GLU A 270 -6.39 1.74 -26.80
C GLU A 270 -7.80 1.87 -26.22
N LEU A 271 -8.11 1.11 -25.16
CA LEU A 271 -9.38 1.15 -24.45
C LEU A 271 -9.51 2.34 -23.48
N GLY A 272 -8.47 3.18 -23.34
CA GLY A 272 -8.47 4.33 -22.42
C GLY A 272 -8.47 3.95 -20.94
N SER A 273 -8.09 2.71 -20.60
CA SER A 273 -8.15 2.21 -19.21
C SER A 273 -7.10 2.83 -18.30
N ILE A 274 -5.96 3.23 -18.87
CA ILE A 274 -4.92 3.98 -18.17
C ILE A 274 -5.44 5.39 -17.86
N ASP A 275 -5.91 6.12 -18.87
CA ASP A 275 -6.48 7.46 -18.73
C ASP A 275 -7.66 7.51 -17.73
N HIS A 276 -8.53 6.50 -17.73
CA HIS A 276 -9.62 6.38 -16.75
C HIS A 276 -9.08 6.30 -15.31
N THR A 277 -8.04 5.49 -15.11
CA THR A 277 -7.41 5.30 -13.80
C THR A 277 -6.67 6.56 -13.35
N GLU A 278 -6.00 7.27 -14.27
CA GLU A 278 -5.35 8.56 -14.01
C GLU A 278 -6.37 9.62 -13.58
N ALA A 279 -7.48 9.74 -14.33
CA ALA A 279 -8.55 10.67 -14.01
C ALA A 279 -9.19 10.40 -12.64
N LEU A 280 -9.28 9.12 -12.25
CA LEU A 280 -9.74 8.73 -10.91
C LEU A 280 -8.73 9.14 -9.82
N ALA A 281 -7.43 8.88 -10.03
CA ALA A 281 -6.38 9.27 -9.09
C ALA A 281 -6.37 10.79 -8.84
N ASP A 282 -6.47 11.57 -9.93
CA ASP A 282 -6.61 13.03 -9.88
C ASP A 282 -7.85 13.48 -9.10
N ARG A 283 -8.99 12.80 -9.31
CA ARG A 283 -10.22 13.08 -8.57
C ARG A 283 -10.03 12.86 -7.07
N TYR A 284 -9.40 11.76 -6.68
CA TYR A 284 -9.12 11.48 -5.26
C TYR A 284 -8.24 12.55 -4.61
N VAL A 285 -7.21 13.04 -5.29
CA VAL A 285 -6.35 14.11 -4.75
C VAL A 285 -7.08 15.46 -4.68
N ARG A 286 -7.90 15.79 -5.69
CA ARG A 286 -8.74 17.01 -5.63
C ARG A 286 -9.69 16.98 -4.44
N GLU A 287 -10.42 15.87 -4.27
CA GLU A 287 -11.32 15.68 -3.13
C GLU A 287 -10.56 15.63 -1.80
N ALA A 288 -9.33 15.10 -1.78
CA ALA A 288 -8.49 15.13 -0.58
C ALA A 288 -8.17 16.56 -0.15
N ASN A 289 -7.79 17.42 -1.10
CA ASN A 289 -7.39 18.81 -0.81
C ASN A 289 -8.51 19.63 -0.15
N GLU A 290 -9.78 19.31 -0.40
CA GLU A 290 -10.92 19.95 0.27
C GLU A 290 -10.92 19.68 1.79
N TYR A 291 -10.44 18.52 2.24
CA TYR A 291 -10.38 18.18 3.67
C TYR A 291 -9.29 18.92 4.43
N ILE A 292 -8.19 19.30 3.77
CA ILE A 292 -7.05 19.94 4.46
C ILE A 292 -7.18 21.47 4.51
N GLU A 293 -8.22 22.05 3.92
CA GLU A 293 -8.43 23.51 3.89
C GLU A 293 -8.49 24.13 5.29
N ASN A 294 -9.16 23.46 6.24
CA ASN A 294 -9.33 23.92 7.62
C ASN A 294 -8.11 23.66 8.52
N VAL A 295 -7.09 22.94 8.05
CA VAL A 295 -5.84 22.76 8.78
C VAL A 295 -5.07 24.09 8.76
N PRO A 296 -4.53 24.57 9.90
CA PRO A 296 -3.79 25.83 9.96
C PRO A 296 -2.62 25.90 8.97
N GLU A 297 -2.43 27.07 8.37
CA GLU A 297 -1.29 27.33 7.50
C GLU A 297 0.03 27.12 8.26
N SER A 298 0.88 26.23 7.74
CA SER A 298 2.15 25.85 8.34
C SER A 298 3.04 25.17 7.31
N GLY A 299 4.35 25.15 7.55
CA GLY A 299 5.28 24.39 6.69
C GLY A 299 4.95 22.90 6.62
N TYR A 300 4.30 22.33 7.65
CA TYR A 300 3.84 20.94 7.63
C TYR A 300 2.61 20.72 6.75
N LYS A 301 1.67 21.69 6.70
CA LYS A 301 0.57 21.66 5.73
C LYS A 301 1.12 21.69 4.29
N ASP A 302 2.10 22.54 4.03
CA ASP A 302 2.77 22.58 2.72
C ASP A 302 3.45 21.23 2.37
N LEU A 303 4.10 20.58 3.35
CA LEU A 303 4.69 19.26 3.17
C LEU A 303 3.65 18.17 2.89
N LEU A 304 2.47 18.22 3.52
CA LEU A 304 1.36 17.32 3.23
C LEU A 304 0.81 17.52 1.80
N LEU A 305 0.61 18.76 1.37
CA LEU A 305 0.18 19.09 0.00
C LEU A 305 1.23 18.69 -1.05
N MET A 306 2.51 18.90 -0.75
CA MET A 306 3.62 18.46 -1.60
C MET A 306 3.66 16.93 -1.69
N TRP A 307 3.48 16.24 -0.57
CA TRP A 307 3.38 14.78 -0.53
C TRP A 307 2.23 14.28 -1.41
N ALA A 308 1.02 14.86 -1.27
CA ALA A 308 -0.15 14.49 -2.07
C ALA A 308 0.09 14.70 -3.57
N SER A 309 0.65 15.84 -3.95
CA SER A 309 1.02 16.14 -5.35
C SER A 309 2.08 15.16 -5.87
N TYR A 310 3.05 14.82 -5.02
CA TYR A 310 4.07 13.83 -5.33
C TYR A 310 3.50 12.42 -5.43
N MET A 311 2.34 12.07 -4.85
CA MET A 311 1.79 10.70 -5.00
C MET A 311 1.30 10.40 -6.42
N ILE A 312 0.76 11.41 -7.13
CA ILE A 312 0.14 11.25 -8.46
C ILE A 312 1.05 11.65 -9.63
N ARG A 313 2.08 12.49 -9.42
CA ARG A 313 2.98 12.95 -10.51
C ARG A 313 4.29 12.17 -10.62
N ARG A 314 4.32 10.91 -10.22
CA ARG A 314 5.58 10.14 -10.21
C ARG A 314 5.80 9.51 -11.56
N ASP A 315 6.78 10.04 -12.29
CA ASP A 315 7.36 9.40 -13.45
C ASP A 315 8.57 8.57 -12.98
N PHE A 316 8.45 7.24 -13.03
CA PHE A 316 9.59 6.33 -12.93
C PHE A 316 9.97 5.89 -14.34
#